data_AF-A0A8J1UQI4-F1
#
_entry.id   AF-A0A8J1UQI4-F1
#
_cell.length_a   1.000
_cell.length_b   1.000
_cell.length_c   1.000
_cell.angle_alpha   90.00
_cell.angle_beta   90.00
_cell.angle_gamma   90.00
#
_symmetry.space_group_name_H-M   'P 1'
#
loop_
_entity.id
_entity.type
_entity.pdbx_description
1 polymer ?
#
loop_
_entity_poly.entity_id
_entity_poly.type
_entity_poly.pdbx_seq_one_letter_code
_entity_poly.pdbx_strand_id
1 'polypeptide(L)'
;MDEVHRRNISSMFMPMVDPVNPCLVLFIRRENIVQDTINQLQKQGCADFKKPLKVMFYNEEAVDEGGVRKEFFMLLLREILDPKFGMFKYYEESRLLWFSDQILDEDTTMFHLIGLVCGLAIYNATIIDLHFPQALFKKLLKREVTLDDLTDLDPSLGRSLKQLQEFEDGAVEETFGLTFQISRLYFDEVKSHDLVPNGANIPVTNDNRKEYVSAYIDFIFNRSVEQQFNAFSEGFHRVCGGTVLELFHPQELQAMV
;
A
#
# COMPACT_ATOMS: atom_id res chain seq x y z
N MET A 1 3.63 -25.46 -1.75
CA MET A 1 2.19 -25.79 -1.76
C MET A 1 1.49 -24.97 -2.87
N ASP A 2 2.17 -24.72 -4.01
CA ASP A 2 2.16 -23.36 -4.59
C ASP A 2 1.57 -23.22 -6.01
N GLU A 3 1.32 -24.29 -6.76
CA GLU A 3 0.70 -24.18 -8.10
C GLU A 3 -0.80 -24.45 -8.10
N VAL A 4 -1.25 -25.46 -7.35
CA VAL A 4 -2.67 -25.87 -7.31
C VAL A 4 -3.51 -24.79 -6.61
N HIS A 5 -2.99 -24.21 -5.53
CA HIS A 5 -3.65 -23.11 -4.82
C HIS A 5 -3.78 -21.87 -5.71
N ARG A 6 -2.74 -21.52 -6.48
CA ARG A 6 -2.73 -20.40 -7.45
C ARG A 6 -3.73 -20.60 -8.59
N ARG A 7 -3.82 -21.82 -9.13
CA ARG A 7 -4.77 -22.14 -10.21
C ARG A 7 -6.22 -22.06 -9.75
N ASN A 8 -6.47 -22.46 -8.50
CA ASN A 8 -7.79 -22.37 -7.88
C ASN A 8 -8.19 -20.91 -7.62
N ILE A 9 -7.27 -20.06 -7.15
CA ILE A 9 -7.53 -18.63 -6.95
C ILE A 9 -7.87 -17.93 -8.28
N SER A 10 -7.10 -18.17 -9.34
CA SER A 10 -7.37 -17.59 -10.67
C SER A 10 -8.77 -17.96 -11.18
N SER A 11 -9.24 -19.19 -10.90
CA SER A 11 -10.59 -19.63 -11.28
C SER A 11 -11.71 -18.96 -10.48
N MET A 12 -11.44 -18.47 -9.26
CA MET A 12 -12.45 -17.82 -8.41
C MET A 12 -12.80 -16.40 -8.87
N PHE A 13 -11.94 -15.77 -9.67
CA PHE A 13 -12.12 -14.39 -10.12
C PHE A 13 -12.57 -14.24 -11.58
N MET A 14 -12.72 -15.32 -12.35
CA MET A 14 -13.11 -15.27 -13.77
C MET A 14 -14.60 -14.92 -13.96
N PRO A 15 -14.96 -13.84 -14.69
CA PRO A 15 -16.29 -13.68 -15.27
C PRO A 15 -16.38 -14.39 -16.63
N MET A 16 -17.60 -14.65 -17.08
CA MET A 16 -17.87 -15.07 -18.47
C MET A 16 -17.37 -14.00 -19.45
N VAL A 17 -16.48 -14.39 -20.35
CA VAL A 17 -15.75 -13.49 -21.27
C VAL A 17 -16.69 -12.93 -22.36
N ASP A 18 -16.64 -11.61 -22.57
CA ASP A 18 -17.35 -10.90 -23.64
C ASP A 18 -16.63 -11.12 -25.00
N PRO A 19 -17.28 -11.60 -26.08
CA PRO A 19 -16.60 -12.14 -27.26
C PRO A 19 -15.85 -11.13 -28.15
N VAL A 20 -15.98 -9.82 -27.92
CA VAL A 20 -15.50 -8.79 -28.87
C VAL A 20 -14.03 -8.41 -28.65
N ASN A 21 -13.48 -8.60 -27.45
CA ASN A 21 -12.05 -8.41 -27.20
C ASN A 21 -11.55 -9.26 -26.02
N PRO A 22 -10.84 -10.38 -26.26
CA PRO A 22 -10.57 -11.42 -25.26
C PRO A 22 -9.49 -11.02 -24.23
N CYS A 23 -8.71 -9.98 -24.48
CA CYS A 23 -7.58 -9.57 -23.63
C CYS A 23 -7.61 -8.05 -23.35
N LEU A 24 -7.02 -7.65 -22.23
CA LEU A 24 -6.63 -6.27 -21.99
C LEU A 24 -5.24 -6.06 -22.60
N VAL A 25 -5.17 -5.33 -23.72
CA VAL A 25 -3.92 -5.08 -24.44
C VAL A 25 -3.38 -3.69 -24.11
N LEU A 26 -2.13 -3.61 -23.64
CA LEU A 26 -1.43 -2.35 -23.40
C LEU A 26 -0.27 -2.21 -24.40
N PHE A 27 -0.23 -1.08 -25.10
CA PHE A 27 0.86 -0.70 -26.00
C PHE A 27 1.79 0.29 -25.31
N ILE A 28 3.00 -0.12 -24.97
CA ILE A 28 3.87 0.64 -24.06
C ILE A 28 5.15 1.05 -24.78
N ARG A 29 5.51 2.34 -24.70
CA ARG A 29 6.87 2.80 -25.05
C ARG A 29 7.73 2.75 -23.80
N ARG A 30 8.94 2.19 -23.90
CA ARG A 30 9.84 2.02 -22.75
C ARG A 30 10.20 3.36 -22.11
N GLU A 31 10.38 4.38 -22.94
CA GLU A 31 10.76 5.73 -22.53
C GLU A 31 9.61 6.51 -21.87
N ASN A 32 8.38 6.02 -22.01
CA ASN A 32 7.17 6.69 -21.53
C ASN A 32 6.23 5.73 -20.79
N ILE A 33 6.79 4.73 -20.11
CA ILE A 33 6.04 3.60 -19.55
C ILE A 33 4.96 4.05 -18.57
N VAL A 34 5.24 5.01 -17.69
CA VAL A 34 4.29 5.52 -16.70
C VAL A 34 3.11 6.18 -17.39
N GLN A 35 3.36 7.18 -18.24
CA GLN A 35 2.31 7.96 -18.88
C GLN A 35 1.49 7.14 -19.87
N ASP A 36 2.11 6.24 -20.64
CA ASP A 36 1.40 5.33 -21.55
C ASP A 36 0.48 4.38 -20.78
N THR A 37 0.93 3.90 -19.63
CA THR A 37 0.13 3.04 -18.74
C THR A 37 -1.07 3.80 -18.17
N ILE A 38 -0.86 5.01 -17.63
CA ILE A 38 -1.93 5.87 -17.11
C ILE A 38 -2.98 6.12 -18.20
N ASN A 39 -2.54 6.60 -19.37
CA ASN A 39 -3.43 6.99 -20.46
C ASN A 39 -4.29 5.83 -20.99
N GLN A 40 -3.78 4.60 -20.92
CA GLN A 40 -4.50 3.41 -21.39
C GLN A 40 -5.42 2.83 -20.33
N LEU A 41 -4.94 2.71 -19.08
CA LEU A 41 -5.72 2.14 -17.98
C LEU A 41 -6.88 3.05 -17.54
N GLN A 42 -6.71 4.38 -17.59
CA GLN A 42 -7.79 5.32 -17.28
C GLN A 42 -9.00 5.21 -18.23
N LYS A 43 -8.78 4.69 -19.45
CA LYS A 43 -9.83 4.51 -20.46
C LYS A 43 -10.58 3.18 -20.32
N GLN A 44 -10.12 2.28 -19.46
CA GLN A 44 -10.69 0.94 -19.31
C GLN A 44 -11.82 0.94 -18.28
N GLY A 45 -12.84 0.09 -18.50
CA GLY A 45 -13.86 -0.21 -17.51
C GLY A 45 -13.44 -1.32 -16.55
N CYS A 46 -14.15 -1.48 -15.42
CA CYS A 46 -13.85 -2.53 -14.44
C CYS A 46 -13.94 -3.96 -15.01
N ALA A 47 -14.75 -4.18 -16.05
CA ALA A 47 -14.84 -5.48 -16.72
C ALA A 47 -13.58 -5.80 -17.54
N ASP A 48 -12.90 -4.79 -18.08
CA ASP A 48 -11.69 -4.98 -18.88
C ASP A 48 -10.49 -5.41 -18.03
N PHE A 49 -10.41 -4.95 -16.78
CA PHE A 49 -9.35 -5.38 -15.85
C PHE A 49 -9.44 -6.86 -15.46
N LYS A 50 -10.58 -7.50 -15.73
CA LYS A 50 -10.78 -8.94 -15.52
C LYS A 50 -10.40 -9.79 -16.74
N LYS A 51 -9.90 -9.16 -17.81
CA LYS A 51 -9.37 -9.85 -18.98
C LYS A 51 -7.88 -10.15 -18.77
N PRO A 52 -7.35 -11.25 -19.35
CA PRO A 52 -5.91 -11.51 -19.35
C PRO A 52 -5.13 -10.31 -19.89
N LEU A 53 -4.08 -9.91 -19.17
CA LEU A 53 -3.21 -8.79 -19.53
C LEU A 53 -2.19 -9.23 -20.58
N LYS A 54 -2.18 -8.51 -21.70
CA LYS A 54 -1.18 -8.62 -22.76
C LYS A 54 -0.47 -7.28 -22.91
N VAL A 55 0.85 -7.27 -22.76
CA VAL A 55 1.67 -6.07 -22.93
C VAL A 55 2.45 -6.19 -24.24
N MET A 56 2.49 -5.10 -25.00
CA MET A 56 3.16 -4.99 -26.29
C MET A 56 4.09 -3.78 -26.23
N PHE A 57 5.40 -3.99 -26.22
CA PHE A 57 6.35 -2.88 -26.37
C PHE A 57 6.42 -2.45 -27.85
N TYR A 58 6.48 -1.13 -28.08
CA TYR A 58 6.56 -0.61 -29.46
C TYR A 58 7.84 -1.08 -30.16
N ASN A 59 7.70 -1.49 -31.43
CA ASN A 59 8.79 -1.97 -32.29
C ASN A 59 9.53 -3.23 -31.78
N GLU A 60 8.90 -4.01 -30.89
CA GLU A 60 9.46 -5.24 -30.36
C GLU A 60 8.56 -6.43 -30.67
N GLU A 61 9.14 -7.49 -31.24
CA GLU A 61 8.43 -8.76 -31.39
C GLU A 61 8.44 -9.51 -30.05
N ALA A 62 7.27 -9.66 -29.44
CA ALA A 62 7.10 -10.43 -28.22
C ALA A 62 7.19 -11.93 -28.54
N VAL A 63 8.29 -12.58 -28.15
CA VAL A 63 8.48 -14.04 -28.30
C VAL A 63 7.85 -14.81 -27.14
N ASP A 64 7.85 -14.23 -25.93
CA ASP A 64 7.26 -14.81 -24.71
C ASP A 64 6.37 -13.78 -24.00
N GLU A 65 5.06 -14.00 -24.05
CA GLU A 65 4.07 -13.11 -23.42
C GLU A 65 4.22 -13.03 -21.89
N GLY A 66 4.72 -14.09 -21.24
CA GLY A 66 4.93 -14.13 -19.79
C GLY A 66 6.14 -13.29 -19.37
N GLY A 67 7.25 -13.42 -20.09
CA GLY A 67 8.46 -12.61 -19.90
C GLY A 67 8.20 -11.12 -20.08
N VAL A 68 7.51 -10.73 -21.15
CA VAL A 68 7.17 -9.32 -21.43
C VAL A 68 6.29 -8.71 -20.34
N ARG A 69 5.34 -9.48 -19.79
CA ARG A 69 4.50 -9.01 -18.68
C ARG A 69 5.31 -8.75 -17.41
N LYS A 70 6.20 -9.68 -17.04
CA LYS A 70 7.08 -9.51 -15.87
C LYS A 70 7.98 -8.30 -16.02
N GLU A 71 8.58 -8.14 -17.20
CA GLU A 71 9.43 -6.99 -17.52
C GLU A 71 8.65 -5.68 -17.40
N PHE A 72 7.43 -5.62 -17.94
CA PHE A 72 6.56 -4.45 -17.82
C PHE A 72 6.33 -4.03 -16.37
N PHE A 73 5.91 -4.96 -15.50
CA PHE A 73 5.71 -4.64 -14.09
C PHE A 73 7.00 -4.18 -13.42
N MET A 74 8.13 -4.83 -13.70
CA MET A 74 9.43 -4.46 -13.14
C MET A 74 9.84 -3.03 -13.53
N LEU A 75 9.72 -2.68 -14.81
CA LEU A 75 10.09 -1.35 -15.31
C LEU A 75 9.17 -0.27 -14.77
N LEU A 76 7.86 -0.54 -14.75
CA LEU A 76 6.86 0.40 -14.24
C LEU A 76 7.07 0.67 -12.74
N LEU A 77 7.23 -0.37 -11.94
CA LEU A 77 7.44 -0.21 -10.50
C LEU A 77 8.79 0.46 -10.19
N ARG A 78 9.85 0.17 -10.95
CA ARG A 78 11.14 0.86 -10.79
C ARG A 78 11.03 2.37 -11.02
N GLU A 79 10.25 2.78 -12.02
CA GLU A 79 9.98 4.20 -12.26
C GLU A 79 9.16 4.80 -11.11
N ILE A 80 8.04 4.17 -10.74
CA ILE A 80 7.11 4.75 -9.76
C ILE A 80 7.68 4.80 -8.34
N LEU A 81 8.46 3.80 -7.94
CA LEU A 81 9.08 3.73 -6.62
C LEU A 81 10.37 4.54 -6.51
N ASP A 82 10.78 5.23 -7.59
CA ASP A 82 11.96 6.08 -7.57
C ASP A 82 11.76 7.18 -6.50
N PRO A 83 12.68 7.30 -5.52
CA PRO A 83 12.58 8.28 -4.45
C PRO A 83 12.40 9.72 -4.94
N LYS A 84 12.79 10.04 -6.19
CA LYS A 84 12.58 11.36 -6.80
C LYS A 84 11.11 11.79 -6.83
N PHE A 85 10.18 10.83 -6.86
CA PHE A 85 8.75 11.10 -6.85
C PHE A 85 8.16 11.29 -5.44
N GLY A 86 8.94 10.97 -4.38
CA GLY A 86 8.52 11.19 -2.99
C GLY A 86 7.28 10.43 -2.55
N MET A 87 6.85 9.41 -3.30
CA MET A 87 5.58 8.72 -3.06
C MET A 87 5.59 7.81 -1.83
N PHE A 88 6.72 7.13 -1.61
CA PHE A 88 6.88 6.18 -0.51
C PHE A 88 8.10 6.53 0.33
N LYS A 89 7.95 6.37 1.63
CA LYS A 89 9.04 6.35 2.59
C LYS A 89 9.55 4.93 2.74
N TYR A 90 10.86 4.76 2.65
CA TYR A 90 11.55 3.52 2.97
C TYR A 90 11.97 3.51 4.44
N TYR A 91 11.64 2.43 5.15
CA TYR A 91 12.00 2.22 6.55
C TYR A 91 13.21 1.29 6.62
N GLU A 92 14.39 1.84 6.92
CA GLU A 92 15.67 1.13 6.87
C GLU A 92 15.72 -0.13 7.75
N GLU A 93 15.16 -0.06 8.97
CA GLU A 93 15.21 -1.18 9.93
C GLU A 93 14.39 -2.39 9.46
N SER A 94 13.19 -2.15 8.93
CA SER A 94 12.28 -3.19 8.44
C SER A 94 12.47 -3.53 6.96
N ARG A 95 13.13 -2.65 6.20
CA ARG A 95 13.23 -2.68 4.73
C ARG A 95 11.86 -2.62 4.03
N LEU A 96 10.89 -1.98 4.67
CA LEU A 96 9.53 -1.85 4.17
C LEU A 96 9.28 -0.47 3.56
N LEU A 97 8.34 -0.43 2.63
CA LEU A 97 7.81 0.79 2.03
C LEU A 97 6.49 1.16 2.70
N TRP A 98 6.29 2.44 2.98
CA TRP A 98 4.99 2.98 3.37
C TRP A 98 4.71 4.28 2.63
N PHE A 99 3.45 4.67 2.52
CA PHE A 99 3.07 5.92 1.89
C PHE A 99 3.80 7.10 2.56
N SER A 100 4.32 7.99 1.73
CA SER A 100 4.86 9.25 2.21
C SER A 100 3.71 10.15 2.66
N ASP A 101 3.83 10.66 3.88
CA ASP A 101 2.97 11.73 4.41
C ASP A 101 3.44 13.13 3.97
N GLN A 102 4.53 13.20 3.18
CA GLN A 102 5.15 14.41 2.65
C GLN A 102 4.91 14.57 1.16
N ILE A 103 3.65 14.81 0.77
CA ILE A 103 3.36 15.12 -0.63
C ILE A 103 3.36 16.63 -0.82
N LEU A 104 4.14 17.07 -1.82
CA LEU A 104 4.26 18.47 -2.22
C LEU A 104 2.98 18.96 -2.94
N ASP A 105 2.28 18.04 -3.61
CA ASP A 105 1.10 18.30 -4.43
C ASP A 105 -0.06 17.37 -4.04
N GLU A 106 -1.31 17.79 -4.24
CA GLU A 106 -2.50 16.94 -3.98
C GLU A 106 -2.73 15.85 -5.06
N ASP A 107 -1.76 15.63 -5.96
CA ASP A 107 -1.90 14.64 -7.03
C ASP A 107 -1.80 13.21 -6.49
N THR A 108 -2.93 12.51 -6.54
CA THR A 108 -3.05 11.12 -6.09
C THR A 108 -3.05 10.09 -7.24
N THR A 109 -2.89 10.55 -8.49
CA THR A 109 -2.98 9.73 -9.71
C THR A 109 -2.02 8.55 -9.68
N MET A 110 -0.80 8.78 -9.20
CA MET A 110 0.22 7.74 -9.14
C MET A 110 -0.09 6.68 -8.07
N PHE A 111 -0.66 7.06 -6.92
CA PHE A 111 -1.09 6.09 -5.91
C PHE A 111 -2.20 5.19 -6.46
N HIS A 112 -3.18 5.79 -7.13
CA HIS A 112 -4.23 5.04 -7.83
C HIS A 112 -3.66 4.08 -8.88
N LEU A 113 -2.66 4.53 -9.66
CA LEU A 113 -1.99 3.67 -10.63
C LEU A 113 -1.35 2.45 -9.97
N ILE A 114 -0.60 2.62 -8.89
CA ILE A 114 0.08 1.50 -8.21
C ILE A 114 -0.95 0.52 -7.65
N GLY A 115 -2.03 1.01 -7.05
CA GLY A 115 -3.11 0.16 -6.57
C GLY A 115 -3.66 -0.72 -7.70
N LEU A 116 -3.94 -0.12 -8.85
CA LEU A 116 -4.43 -0.81 -10.04
C LEU A 116 -3.41 -1.82 -10.58
N VAL A 117 -2.14 -1.46 -10.61
CA VAL A 117 -1.02 -2.33 -11.01
C VAL A 117 -0.88 -3.53 -10.08
N CYS A 118 -0.98 -3.34 -8.76
CA CYS A 118 -0.99 -4.44 -7.78
C CYS A 118 -2.17 -5.37 -8.03
N GLY A 119 -3.36 -4.82 -8.26
CA GLY A 119 -4.54 -5.61 -8.59
C GLY A 119 -4.38 -6.41 -9.89
N LEU A 120 -3.83 -5.80 -10.94
CA LEU A 120 -3.53 -6.48 -12.20
C LEU A 120 -2.50 -7.59 -12.03
N ALA A 121 -1.47 -7.37 -11.22
CA ALA A 121 -0.45 -8.37 -10.93
C ALA A 121 -1.06 -9.62 -10.26
N ILE A 122 -1.87 -9.43 -9.21
CA ILE A 122 -2.60 -10.51 -8.54
C ILE A 122 -3.53 -11.23 -9.52
N TYR A 123 -4.36 -10.50 -10.26
CA TYR A 123 -5.33 -11.09 -11.18
C TYR A 123 -4.66 -11.92 -12.29
N ASN A 124 -3.48 -11.48 -12.75
CA ASN A 124 -2.71 -12.15 -13.80
C ASN A 124 -1.66 -13.13 -13.25
N ALA A 125 -1.75 -13.51 -11.96
CA ALA A 125 -0.83 -14.42 -11.28
C ALA A 125 0.65 -14.07 -11.49
N THR A 126 0.94 -12.76 -11.53
CA THR A 126 2.28 -12.22 -11.74
C THR A 126 2.79 -11.69 -10.42
N ILE A 127 3.85 -12.30 -9.90
CA ILE A 127 4.51 -11.83 -8.68
C ILE A 127 5.29 -10.58 -9.01
N ILE A 128 5.04 -9.52 -8.24
CA ILE A 128 5.84 -8.30 -8.23
C ILE A 128 6.65 -8.25 -6.93
N ASP A 129 7.63 -7.35 -6.85
CA ASP A 129 8.56 -7.28 -5.72
C ASP A 129 8.31 -5.99 -4.92
N LEU A 130 7.18 -5.93 -4.22
CA LEU A 130 6.78 -4.78 -3.41
C LEU A 130 6.83 -5.10 -1.92
N HIS A 131 7.78 -4.48 -1.24
CA HIS A 131 8.03 -4.69 0.18
C HIS A 131 7.07 -3.86 1.06
N PHE A 132 5.77 -4.01 0.88
CA PHE A 132 4.76 -3.35 1.72
C PHE A 132 4.51 -4.13 3.03
N PRO A 133 4.21 -3.46 4.15
CA PRO A 133 3.86 -4.11 5.41
C PRO A 133 2.51 -4.83 5.33
N GLN A 134 2.29 -5.82 6.21
CA GLN A 134 0.98 -6.46 6.36
C GLN A 134 -0.15 -5.47 6.66
N ALA A 135 0.17 -4.34 7.32
CA ALA A 135 -0.74 -3.24 7.57
C ALA A 135 -1.49 -2.78 6.30
N LEU A 136 -0.81 -2.73 5.14
CA LEU A 136 -1.43 -2.35 3.87
C LEU A 136 -2.58 -3.30 3.52
N PHE A 137 -2.31 -4.60 3.56
CA PHE A 137 -3.24 -5.65 3.17
C PHE A 137 -4.37 -5.81 4.19
N LYS A 138 -4.09 -5.58 5.48
CA LYS A 138 -5.13 -5.44 6.51
C LYS A 138 -6.10 -4.31 6.17
N LYS A 139 -5.57 -3.12 5.84
CA LYS A 139 -6.42 -1.97 5.49
C LYS A 139 -7.23 -2.20 4.21
N LEU A 140 -6.65 -2.81 3.17
CA LEU A 140 -7.40 -3.18 1.96
C LEU A 140 -8.57 -4.11 2.28
N LEU A 141 -8.37 -5.05 3.20
CA LEU A 141 -9.39 -5.98 3.70
C LEU A 141 -10.27 -5.41 4.83
N LYS A 142 -10.16 -4.11 5.13
CA LYS A 142 -10.91 -3.43 6.20
C LYS A 142 -10.71 -4.09 7.58
N ARG A 143 -9.53 -4.65 7.82
CA ARG A 143 -9.10 -5.20 9.12
C ARG A 143 -8.35 -4.14 9.91
N GLU A 144 -8.48 -4.22 11.23
CA GLU A 144 -7.81 -3.31 12.16
C GLU A 144 -6.28 -3.50 12.13
N VAL A 145 -5.56 -2.38 12.17
CA VAL A 145 -4.11 -2.34 12.34
C VAL A 145 -3.77 -2.14 13.80
N THR A 146 -2.69 -2.78 14.25
CA THR A 146 -2.35 -2.94 15.66
C THR A 146 -0.93 -2.45 15.93
N LEU A 147 -0.51 -2.47 17.20
CA LEU A 147 0.86 -2.14 17.58
C LEU A 147 1.88 -3.10 16.95
N ASP A 148 1.51 -4.37 16.75
CA ASP A 148 2.38 -5.34 16.08
C ASP A 148 2.63 -4.92 14.63
N ASP A 149 1.61 -4.41 13.92
CA ASP A 149 1.77 -3.90 12.56
C ASP A 149 2.69 -2.66 12.50
N LEU A 150 2.61 -1.79 13.51
CA LEU A 150 3.54 -0.67 13.64
C LEU A 150 4.96 -1.15 13.95
N THR A 151 5.09 -2.20 14.74
CA THR A 151 6.39 -2.80 15.06
C THR A 151 7.01 -3.47 13.85
N ASP A 152 6.22 -4.09 12.97
CA ASP A 152 6.70 -4.61 11.69
C ASP A 152 7.21 -3.49 10.78
N LEU A 153 6.51 -2.35 10.73
CA LEU A 153 6.89 -1.19 9.91
C LEU A 153 8.11 -0.44 10.46
N ASP A 154 8.07 -0.09 11.75
CA ASP A 154 9.09 0.68 12.47
C ASP A 154 9.37 0.00 13.82
N PRO A 155 10.30 -0.97 13.87
CA PRO A 155 10.54 -1.77 15.06
C PRO A 155 11.02 -0.96 16.26
N SER A 156 11.77 0.12 16.03
CA SER A 156 12.22 1.02 17.10
C SER A 156 11.07 1.79 17.73
N LEU A 157 10.19 2.37 16.91
CA LEU A 157 8.97 3.03 17.39
C LEU A 157 8.02 2.04 18.08
N GLY A 158 7.76 0.89 17.47
CA GLY A 158 6.90 -0.15 18.03
C GLY A 158 7.36 -0.62 19.42
N ARG A 159 8.67 -0.87 19.60
CA ARG A 159 9.26 -1.18 20.91
C ARG A 159 9.04 -0.07 21.93
N SER A 160 9.21 1.19 21.52
CA SER A 160 9.08 2.35 22.42
C SER A 160 7.63 2.52 22.90
N LEU A 161 6.65 2.37 22.01
CA LEU A 161 5.23 2.43 22.37
C LEU A 161 4.80 1.22 23.20
N LYS A 162 5.36 0.03 22.95
CA LYS A 162 5.14 -1.14 23.80
C LYS A 162 5.67 -0.92 25.22
N GLN A 163 6.87 -0.38 25.36
CA GLN A 163 7.43 -0.01 26.67
C GLN A 163 6.54 0.98 27.41
N LEU A 164 5.98 1.98 26.73
CA LEU A 164 5.01 2.91 27.32
C LEU A 164 3.75 2.19 27.83
N GLN A 165 3.18 1.29 27.02
CA GLN A 165 1.98 0.52 27.41
C GLN A 165 2.21 -0.41 28.61
N GLU A 166 3.42 -0.96 28.73
CA GLU A 166 3.78 -1.96 29.74
C GLU A 166 4.52 -1.37 30.95
N PHE A 167 4.72 -0.04 30.98
CA PHE A 167 5.45 0.62 32.07
C PHE A 167 4.72 0.47 33.42
N GLU A 168 5.42 -0.05 34.44
CA GLU A 168 4.86 -0.22 35.79
C GLU A 168 5.62 0.57 36.86
N ASP A 169 6.80 1.10 36.54
CA ASP A 169 7.72 1.73 37.49
C ASP A 169 7.39 3.21 37.76
N GLY A 170 6.14 3.50 38.14
CA GLY A 170 5.70 4.83 38.60
C GLY A 170 4.69 5.54 37.70
N ALA A 171 4.66 6.87 37.79
CA ALA A 171 3.74 7.71 37.03
C ALA A 171 4.24 7.91 35.60
N VAL A 172 3.42 7.53 34.61
CA VAL A 172 3.74 7.68 33.18
C VAL A 172 3.94 9.13 32.80
N GLU A 173 3.09 10.02 33.32
CA GLU A 173 3.16 11.46 33.02
C GLU A 173 4.50 12.06 33.43
N GLU A 174 4.96 11.78 34.65
CA GLU A 174 6.23 12.29 35.18
C GLU A 174 7.45 11.65 34.50
N THR A 175 7.36 10.37 34.15
CA THR A 175 8.49 9.60 33.58
C THR A 175 8.73 9.95 32.11
N PHE A 176 7.66 10.02 31.31
CA PHE A 176 7.75 10.19 29.87
C PHE A 176 7.53 11.64 29.43
N GLY A 177 6.79 12.44 30.20
CA GLY A 177 6.52 13.84 29.86
C GLY A 177 5.81 14.02 28.51
N LEU A 178 5.03 13.03 28.08
CA LEU A 178 4.33 13.04 26.79
C LEU A 178 2.96 13.70 26.91
N THR A 179 2.52 14.29 25.81
CA THR A 179 1.13 14.72 25.59
C THR A 179 0.58 14.01 24.36
N PHE A 180 -0.72 14.13 24.08
CA PHE A 180 -1.33 13.61 22.85
C PHE A 180 -0.96 14.43 21.59
N GLN A 181 0.25 14.97 21.54
CA GLN A 181 0.85 15.62 20.38
C GLN A 181 2.17 14.92 20.06
N ILE A 182 2.46 14.75 18.77
CA ILE A 182 3.70 14.16 18.29
C ILE A 182 4.41 15.14 17.37
N SER A 183 5.73 15.04 17.29
CA SER A 183 6.54 15.83 16.37
C SER A 183 7.14 14.94 15.29
N ARG A 184 7.06 15.39 14.04
CA ARG A 184 7.65 14.70 12.89
C ARG A 184 8.54 15.64 12.10
N LEU A 185 9.67 15.12 11.62
CA LEU A 185 10.66 15.84 10.85
C LEU A 185 10.36 15.69 9.36
N TYR A 186 10.22 16.82 8.67
CA TYR A 186 9.94 16.90 7.24
C TYR A 186 10.83 17.95 6.59
N PHE A 187 11.69 17.55 5.65
CA PHE A 187 12.60 18.47 4.94
C PHE A 187 13.29 19.49 5.88
N ASP A 188 13.85 18.98 6.98
CA ASP A 188 14.51 19.74 8.06
C ASP A 188 13.60 20.61 8.96
N GLU A 189 12.29 20.58 8.76
CA GLU A 189 11.30 21.25 9.60
C GLU A 189 10.60 20.25 10.54
N VAL A 190 10.56 20.57 11.83
CA VAL A 190 9.78 19.79 12.81
C VAL A 190 8.35 20.32 12.84
N LYS A 191 7.39 19.49 12.44
CA LYS A 191 5.97 19.81 12.54
C LYS A 191 5.31 19.00 13.65
N SER A 192 4.42 19.66 14.38
CA SER A 192 3.69 19.06 15.50
C SER A 192 2.28 18.68 15.06
N HIS A 193 1.83 17.49 15.45
CA HIS A 193 0.54 16.91 15.10
C HIS A 193 -0.19 16.45 16.34
N ASP A 194 -1.37 17.01 16.56
CA ASP A 194 -2.29 16.57 17.61
C ASP A 194 -2.92 15.22 17.22
N LEU A 195 -2.69 14.20 18.06
CA LEU A 195 -3.27 12.86 17.92
C LEU A 195 -4.76 12.86 18.26
N VAL A 196 -5.20 13.74 19.15
CA VAL A 196 -6.62 14.01 19.46
C VAL A 196 -6.84 15.52 19.52
N PRO A 197 -8.08 16.03 19.44
CA PRO A 197 -8.33 17.47 19.53
C PRO A 197 -7.71 18.08 20.80
N ASN A 198 -6.93 19.16 20.65
CA ASN A 198 -6.22 19.82 21.75
C ASN A 198 -5.18 18.91 22.44
N GLY A 199 -4.59 17.99 21.69
CA GLY A 199 -3.70 16.93 22.20
C GLY A 199 -2.45 17.47 22.90
N ALA A 200 -1.96 18.64 22.49
CA ALA A 200 -0.85 19.33 23.16
C ALA A 200 -1.09 19.61 24.65
N ASN A 201 -2.35 19.72 25.07
CA ASN A 201 -2.75 20.04 26.44
C ASN A 201 -3.26 18.82 27.23
N ILE A 202 -3.18 17.62 26.64
CA ILE A 202 -3.66 16.38 27.26
C ILE A 202 -2.42 15.53 27.59
N PRO A 203 -2.00 15.43 28.86
CA PRO A 203 -0.87 14.60 29.24
C PRO A 203 -1.18 13.11 29.09
N VAL A 204 -0.15 12.33 28.79
CA VAL A 204 -0.22 10.88 28.78
C VAL A 204 0.02 10.37 30.20
N THR A 205 -0.96 9.64 30.73
CA THR A 205 -0.99 9.11 32.10
C THR A 205 -1.10 7.58 32.09
N ASN A 206 -1.01 6.95 33.26
CA ASN A 206 -1.18 5.50 33.39
C ASN A 206 -2.55 5.02 32.88
N ASP A 207 -3.59 5.87 32.99
CA ASP A 207 -4.96 5.55 32.61
C ASP A 207 -5.20 5.65 31.11
N ASN A 208 -4.61 6.64 30.43
CA ASN A 208 -4.89 6.93 29.02
C ASN A 208 -3.76 6.49 28.04
N ARG A 209 -2.65 5.94 28.53
CA ARG A 209 -1.52 5.50 27.67
C ARG A 209 -1.90 4.55 26.53
N LYS A 210 -2.90 3.70 26.75
CA LYS A 210 -3.37 2.78 25.69
C LYS A 210 -4.07 3.56 24.58
N GLU A 211 -4.85 4.58 24.93
CA GLU A 211 -5.50 5.48 23.98
C GLU A 211 -4.48 6.30 23.21
N TYR A 212 -3.41 6.77 23.88
CA TYR A 212 -2.29 7.44 23.21
C TYR A 212 -1.68 6.54 22.12
N VAL A 213 -1.40 5.28 22.44
CA VAL A 213 -0.83 4.34 21.46
C VAL A 213 -1.81 4.03 20.34
N SER A 214 -3.10 3.83 20.63
CA SER A 214 -4.13 3.65 19.59
C SER A 214 -4.23 4.87 18.68
N ALA A 215 -4.21 6.08 19.22
CA ALA A 215 -4.24 7.32 18.44
C ALA A 215 -2.97 7.52 17.61
N TYR A 216 -1.81 7.06 18.10
CA TYR A 216 -0.56 7.05 17.35
C TYR A 216 -0.65 6.10 16.15
N ILE A 217 -1.11 4.87 16.36
CA ILE A 217 -1.30 3.86 15.28
C ILE A 217 -2.26 4.39 14.23
N ASP A 218 -3.40 4.95 14.65
CA ASP A 218 -4.37 5.57 13.75
C ASP A 218 -3.76 6.72 12.93
N PHE A 219 -2.95 7.56 13.57
CA PHE A 219 -2.30 8.64 12.86
C PHE A 219 -1.32 8.14 11.79
N ILE A 220 -0.46 7.16 12.10
CA ILE A 220 0.53 6.61 11.15
C ILE A 220 -0.14 5.89 9.98
N PHE A 221 -1.12 5.05 10.24
CA PHE A 221 -1.69 4.18 9.21
C PHE A 221 -2.92 4.75 8.51
N ASN A 222 -3.63 5.70 9.13
CA ASN A 222 -4.87 6.26 8.58
C ASN A 222 -4.72 7.75 8.29
N ARG A 223 -4.65 8.61 9.31
CA ARG A 223 -4.79 10.06 9.13
C ARG A 223 -3.66 10.68 8.30
N SER A 224 -2.42 10.27 8.53
CA SER A 224 -1.26 10.89 7.86
C SER A 224 -1.13 10.53 6.38
N VAL A 225 -1.81 9.48 5.93
CA VAL A 225 -1.69 8.93 4.58
C VAL A 225 -3.06 8.69 3.92
N GLU A 226 -4.11 9.36 4.41
CA GLU A 226 -5.49 9.09 4.05
C GLU A 226 -5.73 9.22 2.54
N GLN A 227 -5.29 10.32 1.94
CA GLN A 227 -5.51 10.60 0.51
C GLN A 227 -4.77 9.58 -0.37
N GLN A 228 -3.52 9.27 -0.01
CA GLN A 228 -2.63 8.33 -0.68
C GLN A 228 -3.21 6.92 -0.64
N PHE A 229 -3.57 6.48 0.55
CA PHE A 229 -4.13 5.16 0.77
C PHE A 229 -5.49 5.02 0.07
N ASN A 230 -6.35 6.05 0.12
CA ASN A 230 -7.67 6.00 -0.52
C ASN A 230 -7.54 5.87 -2.04
N ALA A 231 -6.66 6.65 -2.67
CA ALA A 231 -6.41 6.54 -4.10
C ALA A 231 -5.83 5.17 -4.49
N PHE A 232 -4.84 4.69 -3.74
CA PHE A 232 -4.29 3.34 -3.91
C PHE A 232 -5.38 2.26 -3.76
N SER A 233 -6.19 2.36 -2.70
CA SER A 233 -7.27 1.41 -2.41
C SER A 233 -8.31 1.41 -3.52
N GLU A 234 -8.70 2.57 -4.04
CA GLU A 234 -9.63 2.68 -5.18
C GLU A 234 -9.05 1.97 -6.42
N GLY A 235 -7.79 2.24 -6.75
CA GLY A 235 -7.11 1.59 -7.87
C GLY A 235 -7.06 0.07 -7.71
N PHE A 236 -6.71 -0.41 -6.52
CA PHE A 236 -6.67 -1.84 -6.21
C PHE A 236 -8.03 -2.50 -6.36
N HIS A 237 -9.07 -1.89 -5.78
CA HIS A 237 -10.42 -2.45 -5.77
C HIS A 237 -11.13 -2.39 -7.13
N ARG A 238 -10.66 -1.56 -8.06
CA ARG A 238 -11.11 -1.59 -9.47
C ARG A 238 -10.81 -2.92 -10.15
N VAL A 239 -9.75 -3.62 -9.74
CA VAL A 239 -9.34 -4.91 -10.31
C VAL A 239 -9.69 -6.05 -9.36
N CYS A 240 -9.24 -5.96 -8.11
CA CYS A 240 -9.43 -6.94 -7.06
C CYS A 240 -10.57 -6.49 -6.15
N GLY A 241 -11.79 -6.94 -6.41
CA GLY A 241 -12.96 -6.58 -5.61
C GLY A 241 -13.97 -7.70 -5.47
N GLY A 242 -15.03 -7.41 -4.72
CA GLY A 242 -16.12 -8.35 -4.44
C GLY A 242 -15.81 -9.32 -3.29
N THR A 243 -16.78 -10.18 -3.00
CA THR A 243 -16.77 -11.12 -1.85
C THR A 243 -15.61 -12.11 -1.87
N VAL A 244 -15.01 -12.39 -3.03
CA VAL A 244 -13.87 -13.30 -3.13
C VAL A 244 -12.62 -12.71 -2.47
N LEU A 245 -12.41 -11.38 -2.57
CA LEU A 245 -11.28 -10.73 -1.90
C LEU A 245 -11.40 -10.85 -0.38
N GLU A 246 -12.61 -10.81 0.17
CA GLU A 246 -12.88 -10.91 1.60
C GLU A 246 -12.52 -12.30 2.18
N LEU A 247 -12.35 -13.31 1.34
CA LEU A 247 -11.91 -14.65 1.75
C LEU A 247 -10.40 -14.73 2.04
N PHE A 248 -9.62 -13.77 1.57
CA PHE A 248 -8.16 -13.79 1.76
C PHE A 248 -7.76 -13.33 3.15
N HIS A 249 -6.69 -13.93 3.65
CA HIS A 249 -5.92 -13.39 4.76
C HIS A 249 -4.88 -12.35 4.26
N PRO A 250 -4.56 -11.30 5.06
CA PRO A 250 -3.56 -10.30 4.70
C PRO A 250 -2.22 -10.89 4.26
N GLN A 251 -1.78 -11.99 4.92
CA GLN A 251 -0.54 -12.69 4.60
C GLN A 251 -0.58 -13.32 3.19
N GLU A 252 -1.75 -13.82 2.77
CA GLU A 252 -1.93 -14.42 1.45
C GLU A 252 -1.89 -13.37 0.35
N LEU A 253 -2.50 -12.20 0.57
CA LEU A 253 -2.38 -11.06 -0.35
C LEU A 253 -0.95 -10.55 -0.44
N GLN A 254 -0.26 -10.42 0.70
CA GLN A 254 1.14 -10.00 0.73
C GLN A 254 2.04 -10.96 -0.04
N ALA A 255 1.82 -12.28 0.04
CA ALA A 255 2.64 -13.26 -0.67
C ALA A 255 2.49 -13.22 -2.21
N MET A 256 1.53 -12.46 -2.73
CA MET A 256 1.28 -12.29 -4.16
C MET A 256 1.84 -10.97 -4.74
N VAL A 257 2.34 -10.07 -3.88
CA VAL A 257 2.73 -8.70 -4.19
C VAL A 257 4.13 -8.40 -3.66
#